data_AF-F0W932-F1
#
_entry.id   AF-F0W932-F1
#
_cell.length_a   1.000
_cell.length_b   1.000
_cell.length_c   1.000
_cell.angle_alpha   90.00
_cell.angle_beta   90.00
_cell.angle_gamma   90.00
#
_symmetry.space_group_name_H-M   'P 1'
#
loop_
_entity.id
_entity.type
_entity.pdbx_description
1 polymer ?
#
loop_
_entity_poly.entity_id
_entity_poly.type
_entity_poly.pdbx_seq_one_letter_code
_entity_poly.pdbx_strand_id
1 'polypeptide(L)'
;MAQESQSDVSASNTSSSDESEHEFEVPENFHSINASESLVHEDINADDKELWLFKLPKHMSASSLSNQSIRLGKHSRSPGSTVATIQHGTDSYIVRKEPTELSAQIINAFPTSRNRAKLVLGKPFTRFLSIVQDCAEFQGKKGVKPILGKKRKLENQVLCKAVTS
;
A
#
# COMPACT_ATOMS: atom_id res chain seq x y z
N MET A 1 75.18 -16.04 -7.00
CA MET A 1 75.13 -17.39 -7.62
C MET A 1 73.73 -17.92 -7.37
N ALA A 2 72.81 -17.79 -8.33
CA ALA A 2 72.46 -18.81 -9.34
C ALA A 2 71.86 -20.07 -8.67
N GLN A 3 70.70 -20.64 -9.02
CA GLN A 3 69.86 -20.57 -10.22
C GLN A 3 68.43 -21.09 -9.91
N GLU A 4 67.53 -20.88 -10.88
CA GLU A 4 66.10 -21.23 -10.94
C GLU A 4 65.74 -22.72 -10.83
N SER A 5 64.47 -23.01 -10.52
CA SER A 5 63.64 -23.88 -11.37
C SER A 5 62.14 -23.68 -11.09
N GLN A 6 61.42 -23.28 -12.15
CA GLN A 6 59.97 -23.17 -12.27
C GLN A 6 59.30 -24.56 -12.36
N SER A 7 58.04 -24.65 -11.95
CA SER A 7 57.08 -25.53 -12.62
C SER A 7 55.68 -24.93 -12.54
N ASP A 8 55.29 -24.29 -13.64
CA ASP A 8 53.92 -23.96 -14.02
C ASP A 8 53.07 -25.23 -14.07
N VAL A 9 51.92 -25.21 -13.39
CA VAL A 9 50.77 -26.03 -13.79
C VAL A 9 49.61 -25.07 -13.98
N SER A 10 49.51 -24.57 -15.21
CA SER A 10 48.32 -23.94 -15.76
C SER A 10 47.18 -24.96 -15.78
N ALA A 11 46.38 -25.00 -14.71
CA ALA A 11 45.05 -25.59 -14.76
C ALA A 11 44.14 -24.58 -15.46
N SER A 12 44.15 -24.63 -16.79
CA SER A 12 43.19 -23.97 -17.64
C SER A 12 41.82 -24.60 -17.41
N ASN A 13 41.11 -24.18 -16.36
CA ASN A 13 39.67 -24.38 -16.25
C ASN A 13 39.00 -23.40 -17.21
N THR A 14 39.13 -23.67 -18.49
CA THR A 14 38.26 -23.11 -19.51
C THR A 14 36.90 -23.78 -19.33
N SER A 15 36.11 -23.34 -18.34
CA SER A 15 34.68 -23.58 -18.36
C SER A 15 34.15 -22.76 -19.53
N SER A 16 34.07 -23.38 -20.72
CA SER A 16 33.20 -22.87 -21.78
C SER A 16 31.78 -22.98 -21.25
N SER A 17 31.34 -21.94 -20.55
CA SER A 17 29.93 -21.69 -20.29
C SER A 17 29.33 -21.51 -21.67
N ASP A 18 28.71 -22.57 -22.16
CA ASP A 18 27.89 -22.61 -23.36
C ASP A 18 26.61 -21.80 -23.03
N GLU A 19 26.78 -20.49 -22.93
CA GLU A 19 25.70 -19.52 -22.81
C GLU A 19 25.07 -19.42 -24.19
N SER A 20 24.24 -20.40 -24.54
CA SER A 20 23.38 -20.29 -25.71
C SER A 20 22.52 -19.05 -25.53
N GLU A 21 22.91 -17.95 -26.18
CA GLU A 21 22.25 -16.64 -26.17
C GLU A 21 20.86 -16.80 -26.81
N HIS A 22 19.90 -17.29 -26.03
CA HIS A 22 18.50 -17.28 -26.43
C HIS A 22 18.04 -15.83 -26.39
N GLU A 23 18.02 -15.19 -27.55
CA GLU A 23 17.45 -13.85 -27.70
C GLU A 23 15.98 -13.89 -27.27
N PHE A 24 15.59 -12.97 -26.39
CA PHE A 24 14.22 -12.92 -25.88
C PHE A 24 13.25 -12.54 -26.99
N GLU A 25 12.39 -13.46 -27.38
CA GLU A 25 11.29 -13.20 -28.31
C GLU A 25 10.07 -12.64 -27.57
N VAL A 26 9.63 -11.46 -27.97
CA VAL A 26 8.42 -10.82 -27.42
C VAL A 26 7.19 -11.59 -27.92
N PRO A 27 6.28 -12.06 -27.05
CA PRO A 27 5.08 -12.76 -27.49
C PRO A 27 4.22 -11.95 -28.46
N GLU A 28 3.52 -12.64 -29.36
CA GLU A 28 2.61 -11.99 -30.30
C GLU A 28 1.58 -11.11 -29.55
N ASN A 29 1.36 -9.88 -30.05
CA ASN A 29 0.55 -8.80 -29.47
C ASN A 29 1.19 -7.99 -28.33
N PHE A 30 2.39 -8.32 -27.89
CA PHE A 30 3.18 -7.44 -27.01
C PHE A 30 4.09 -6.56 -27.85
N HIS A 31 4.23 -5.30 -27.43
CA HIS A 31 5.14 -4.35 -28.06
C HIS A 31 5.91 -3.61 -26.97
N SER A 32 7.15 -3.25 -27.30
CA SER A 32 7.95 -2.41 -26.41
C SER A 32 7.34 -1.01 -26.35
N ILE A 33 7.26 -0.46 -25.14
CA ILE A 33 6.82 0.91 -24.89
C ILE A 33 7.95 1.71 -24.26
N ASN A 34 8.04 2.99 -24.62
CA ASN A 34 8.87 3.93 -23.86
C ASN A 34 8.15 4.33 -22.58
N ALA A 35 8.92 4.55 -21.51
CA ALA A 35 8.39 5.03 -20.26
C ALA A 35 7.79 6.44 -20.38
N SER A 36 6.86 6.77 -19.47
CA SER A 36 6.18 8.06 -19.42
C SER A 36 7.17 9.24 -19.34
N GLU A 37 6.77 10.40 -19.87
CA GLU A 37 7.56 11.63 -19.85
C GLU A 37 7.48 12.41 -18.53
N SER A 38 6.50 12.10 -17.68
CA SER A 38 6.10 12.94 -16.54
C SER A 38 7.04 12.92 -15.34
N LEU A 39 7.66 11.78 -15.02
CA LEU A 39 8.52 11.61 -13.85
C LEU A 39 9.78 10.85 -14.23
N VAL A 40 10.94 11.32 -13.79
CA VAL A 40 12.23 10.61 -13.95
C VAL A 40 12.83 10.21 -12.60
N HIS A 41 13.78 9.29 -12.63
CA HIS A 41 14.48 8.81 -11.44
C HIS A 41 15.12 9.96 -10.64
N GLU A 42 15.68 10.95 -11.33
CA GLU A 42 16.28 12.14 -10.74
C GLU A 42 15.27 12.98 -9.93
N ASP A 43 13.99 12.93 -10.29
CA ASP A 43 12.94 13.67 -9.58
C ASP A 43 12.60 13.06 -8.22
N ILE A 44 12.83 11.77 -8.01
CA ILE A 44 12.39 11.06 -6.80
C ILE A 44 13.52 10.75 -5.83
N ASN A 45 14.77 10.71 -6.32
CA ASN A 45 15.88 10.16 -5.54
C ASN A 45 16.44 11.12 -4.48
N ALA A 46 15.98 12.37 -4.43
CA ALA A 46 16.40 13.32 -3.40
C ALA A 46 15.80 12.96 -2.02
N ASP A 47 16.60 13.09 -0.96
CA ASP A 47 16.24 12.67 0.41
C ASP A 47 15.09 13.48 1.03
N ASP A 48 14.85 14.69 0.54
CA ASP A 48 13.80 15.60 0.98
C ASP A 48 12.41 15.29 0.39
N LYS A 49 12.32 14.30 -0.50
CA LYS A 49 11.06 13.89 -1.14
C LYS A 49 10.52 12.61 -0.52
N GLU A 50 9.20 12.50 -0.39
CA GLU A 50 8.54 11.24 -0.01
C GLU A 50 7.93 10.57 -1.25
N LEU A 51 7.99 9.24 -1.31
CA LEU A 51 7.31 8.47 -2.37
C LEU A 51 6.09 7.76 -1.78
N TRP A 52 4.90 8.09 -2.27
CA TRP A 52 3.65 7.57 -1.74
C TRP A 52 2.97 6.66 -2.76
N LEU A 53 2.49 5.51 -2.30
CA LEU A 53 1.69 4.58 -3.08
C LEU A 53 0.23 4.69 -2.68
N PHE A 54 -0.65 4.84 -3.67
CA PHE A 54 -2.09 4.84 -3.47
C PHE A 54 -2.72 3.67 -4.22
N LYS A 55 -3.50 2.86 -3.50
CA LYS A 55 -4.36 1.82 -4.09
C LYS A 55 -5.79 2.36 -4.20
N LEU A 56 -6.28 2.48 -5.43
CA LEU A 56 -7.62 2.99 -5.74
C LEU A 56 -8.57 1.87 -6.17
N PRO A 57 -9.89 2.02 -5.95
CA PRO A 57 -10.90 1.20 -6.62
C PRO A 57 -10.83 1.36 -8.14
N LYS A 58 -11.11 0.28 -8.89
CA LYS A 58 -10.97 0.25 -10.37
C LYS A 58 -11.84 1.30 -11.08
N HIS A 59 -12.99 1.61 -10.52
CA HIS A 59 -13.93 2.60 -11.06
C HIS A 59 -13.64 4.04 -10.63
N MET A 60 -12.63 4.25 -9.79
CA MET A 60 -12.24 5.57 -9.30
C MET A 60 -11.04 6.11 -10.07
N SER A 61 -11.16 7.31 -10.63
CA SER A 61 -10.03 8.01 -11.24
C SER A 61 -9.12 8.60 -10.17
N ALA A 62 -7.80 8.65 -10.44
CA ALA A 62 -6.84 9.35 -9.58
C ALA A 62 -7.15 10.85 -9.45
N SER A 63 -7.80 11.45 -10.44
CA SER A 63 -8.24 12.85 -10.39
C SER A 63 -9.23 13.14 -9.25
N SER A 64 -9.96 12.12 -8.78
CA SER A 64 -10.88 12.23 -7.64
C SER A 64 -10.16 12.50 -6.31
N LEU A 65 -8.83 12.34 -6.26
CA LEU A 65 -8.00 12.66 -5.10
C LEU A 65 -7.52 14.11 -5.09
N SER A 66 -7.80 14.87 -6.14
CA SER A 66 -7.41 16.28 -6.20
C SER A 66 -8.03 17.08 -5.05
N ASN A 67 -7.22 17.96 -4.45
CA ASN A 67 -7.61 18.83 -3.34
C ASN A 67 -8.11 18.11 -2.07
N GLN A 68 -7.85 16.81 -1.92
CA GLN A 68 -8.20 16.06 -0.72
C GLN A 68 -7.14 16.27 0.38
N SER A 69 -7.59 16.41 1.62
CA SER A 69 -6.71 16.55 2.78
C SER A 69 -6.53 15.20 3.49
N ILE A 70 -5.29 14.75 3.61
CA ILE A 70 -4.93 13.52 4.32
C ILE A 70 -4.26 13.89 5.64
N ARG A 71 -4.85 13.46 6.76
CA ARG A 71 -4.36 13.80 8.10
C ARG A 71 -3.48 12.69 8.66
N LEU A 72 -2.17 12.86 8.55
CA LEU A 72 -1.18 11.93 9.09
C LEU A 72 -0.76 12.32 10.52
N GLY A 73 -1.68 12.21 11.47
CA GLY A 73 -1.45 12.51 12.88
C GLY A 73 -0.77 11.38 13.69
N LYS A 74 -0.53 11.60 14.99
CA LYS A 74 0.02 10.54 15.87
C LYS A 74 -0.85 9.28 15.91
N HIS A 75 -2.16 9.44 15.75
CA HIS A 75 -3.15 8.35 15.73
C HIS A 75 -3.24 7.62 14.38
N SER A 76 -2.60 8.11 13.32
CA SER A 76 -2.55 7.45 12.00
C SER A 76 -1.30 6.60 11.79
N ARG A 77 -0.55 6.33 12.85
CA ARG A 77 0.72 5.57 12.76
C ARG A 77 0.48 4.08 12.59
N SER A 78 -0.60 3.55 13.16
CA SER A 78 -0.95 2.13 13.07
C SER A 78 -1.51 1.78 11.68
N PRO A 79 -1.06 0.66 11.09
CA PRO A 79 -1.74 0.08 9.93
C PRO A 79 -3.25 -0.09 10.18
N GLY A 80 -4.06 0.06 9.13
CA GLY A 80 -5.52 -0.03 9.17
C GLY A 80 -6.24 1.22 9.68
N SER A 81 -5.54 2.23 10.21
CA SER A 81 -6.16 3.47 10.65
C SER A 81 -6.73 4.26 9.47
N THR A 82 -7.94 4.79 9.63
CA THR A 82 -8.51 5.78 8.69
C THR A 82 -7.82 7.12 8.85
N VAL A 83 -7.34 7.70 7.74
CA VAL A 83 -6.57 8.96 7.71
C VAL A 83 -7.27 10.09 6.93
N ALA A 84 -8.28 9.74 6.14
CA ALA A 84 -9.15 10.69 5.46
C ALA A 84 -10.46 10.00 5.04
N THR A 85 -11.46 10.81 4.70
CA THR A 85 -12.69 10.39 4.03
C THR A 85 -12.81 11.20 2.75
N ILE A 86 -13.15 10.53 1.65
CA ILE A 86 -13.27 11.12 0.31
C ILE A 86 -14.69 10.87 -0.19
N GLN A 87 -15.31 11.90 -0.75
CA GLN A 87 -16.60 11.78 -1.43
C GLN A 87 -16.38 11.62 -2.93
N HIS A 88 -17.06 10.67 -3.55
CA HIS A 88 -16.99 10.43 -4.99
C HIS A 88 -18.38 10.10 -5.54
N GLY A 89 -19.02 11.11 -6.13
CA GLY A 89 -20.43 11.02 -6.51
C GLY A 89 -21.32 10.93 -5.26
N THR A 90 -22.14 9.88 -5.18
CA THR A 90 -23.00 9.59 -4.02
C THR A 90 -22.33 8.71 -2.97
N ASP A 91 -21.15 8.18 -3.26
CA ASP A 91 -20.46 7.21 -2.43
C ASP A 91 -19.41 7.85 -1.54
N SER A 92 -19.33 7.37 -0.30
CA SER A 92 -18.28 7.72 0.66
C SER A 92 -17.18 6.66 0.62
N TYR A 93 -15.92 7.11 0.65
CA TYR A 93 -14.73 6.27 0.71
C TYR A 93 -13.88 6.69 1.91
N ILE A 94 -13.17 5.74 2.50
CA ILE A 94 -12.17 6.00 3.52
C ILE A 94 -10.77 5.69 2.99
N VAL A 95 -9.83 6.53 3.36
CA VAL A 95 -8.40 6.32 3.11
C VAL A 95 -7.81 5.65 4.33
N ARG A 96 -7.21 4.48 4.15
CA ARG A 96 -6.56 3.70 5.20
C ARG A 96 -5.07 3.59 4.95
N LYS A 97 -4.30 3.53 6.03
CA LYS A 97 -2.88 3.19 5.97
C LYS A 97 -2.72 1.68 5.84
N GLU A 98 -1.93 1.24 4.86
CA GLU A 98 -1.58 -0.17 4.70
C GLU A 98 -0.34 -0.54 5.55
N PRO A 99 -0.17 -1.83 5.90
CA PRO A 99 1.06 -2.33 6.52
C PRO A 99 2.30 -2.06 5.65
N THR A 100 3.42 -1.73 6.30
CA THR A 100 4.65 -1.34 5.58
C THR A 100 5.33 -2.54 4.92
N GLU A 101 5.05 -3.73 5.44
CA GLU A 101 5.50 -5.02 4.92
C GLU A 101 4.95 -5.29 3.51
N LEU A 102 3.79 -4.73 3.16
CA LEU A 102 3.23 -4.83 1.81
C LEU A 102 4.01 -3.94 0.83
N SER A 103 4.33 -2.71 1.23
CA SER A 103 5.13 -1.82 0.37
C SER A 103 6.57 -2.29 0.20
N ALA A 104 7.12 -3.04 1.16
CA ALA A 104 8.48 -3.60 1.05
C ALA A 104 8.62 -4.66 -0.05
N GLN A 105 7.51 -5.27 -0.48
CA GLN A 105 7.47 -6.25 -1.57
C GLN A 105 7.31 -5.61 -2.95
N ILE A 106 7.11 -4.29 -3.01
CA ILE A 106 6.86 -3.56 -4.25
C ILE A 106 8.07 -2.69 -4.56
N ILE A 107 8.66 -2.92 -5.73
CA ILE A 107 9.77 -2.10 -6.24
C ILE A 107 9.23 -1.17 -7.30
N ASN A 108 9.54 0.11 -7.19
CA ASN A 108 9.26 1.09 -8.22
C ASN A 108 10.47 1.22 -9.15
N ALA A 109 10.17 1.50 -10.42
CA ALA A 109 11.17 1.72 -11.45
C ALA A 109 10.78 2.92 -12.29
N PHE A 110 11.74 3.79 -12.56
CA PHE A 110 11.53 5.06 -13.25
C PHE A 110 12.54 5.21 -14.39
N PRO A 111 12.17 5.88 -15.49
CA PRO A 111 13.13 6.19 -16.53
C PRO A 111 14.15 7.21 -16.03
N THR A 112 15.30 7.25 -16.70
CA THR A 112 16.26 8.35 -16.51
C THR A 112 15.92 9.48 -17.47
N SER A 113 16.35 10.69 -17.13
CA SER A 113 16.28 11.85 -18.04
C SER A 113 16.91 11.61 -19.41
N ARG A 114 17.92 10.73 -19.49
CA ARG A 114 18.70 10.44 -20.70
C ARG A 114 18.13 9.31 -21.55
N ASN A 115 17.44 8.35 -20.91
CA ASN A 115 16.95 7.14 -21.58
C ASN A 115 15.63 6.70 -20.95
N ARG A 116 14.57 6.73 -21.78
CA ARG A 116 13.21 6.32 -21.42
C ARG A 116 12.85 4.90 -21.87
N ALA A 117 13.72 4.23 -22.62
CA ALA A 117 13.58 2.82 -22.99
C ALA A 117 14.10 1.88 -21.89
N LYS A 118 14.87 2.40 -20.93
CA LYS A 118 15.39 1.66 -19.78
C LYS A 118 14.87 2.28 -18.49
N LEU A 119 14.57 1.41 -17.52
CA LEU A 119 14.13 1.80 -16.20
C LEU A 119 15.23 1.51 -15.17
N VAL A 120 15.31 2.37 -14.15
CA VAL A 120 16.20 2.23 -13.01
C VAL A 120 15.34 2.12 -11.75
N LEU A 121 15.76 1.29 -10.79
CA LEU A 121 15.05 1.13 -9.53
C LEU A 121 15.10 2.42 -8.73
N GLY A 122 13.95 2.84 -8.20
CA GLY A 122 13.88 4.00 -7.32
C GLY A 122 13.96 3.62 -5.84
N LYS A 123 13.68 4.61 -4.97
CA LYS A 123 13.74 4.44 -3.51
C LYS A 123 12.47 3.82 -2.93
N PRO A 124 12.49 3.23 -1.72
CA PRO A 124 11.31 2.64 -1.10
C PRO A 124 10.15 3.62 -0.91
N PHE A 125 8.92 3.10 -0.93
CA PHE A 125 7.74 3.90 -0.61
C PHE A 125 7.73 4.32 0.86
N THR A 126 7.55 5.61 1.12
CA THR A 126 7.43 6.20 2.46
C THR A 126 6.06 5.93 3.08
N ARG A 127 5.02 5.87 2.24
CA ARG A 127 3.62 5.65 2.63
C ARG A 127 2.93 4.74 1.64
N PHE A 128 2.08 3.87 2.16
CA PHE A 128 1.14 3.10 1.36
C PHE A 128 -0.27 3.30 1.92
N LEU A 129 -1.15 3.83 1.09
CA LEU A 129 -2.53 4.14 1.41
C LEU A 129 -3.48 3.37 0.49
N SER A 130 -4.58 2.85 1.05
CA SER A 130 -5.66 2.26 0.27
C SER A 130 -6.94 3.05 0.45
N ILE A 131 -7.69 3.16 -0.65
CA ILE A 131 -8.99 3.82 -0.68
C ILE A 131 -10.03 2.74 -0.83
N VAL A 132 -10.93 2.64 0.14
CA VAL A 132 -11.95 1.60 0.20
C VAL A 132 -13.32 2.25 0.44
N GLN A 133 -14.36 1.67 -0.13
CA GLN A 133 -15.72 2.17 0.05
C GLN A 133 -16.11 2.06 1.53
N ASP A 134 -16.73 3.13 2.04
CA ASP A 134 -17.22 3.20 3.41
C ASP A 134 -18.57 2.50 3.51
N CYS A 135 -18.55 1.16 3.58
CA CYS A 135 -19.75 0.37 3.81
C CYS A 135 -20.04 0.33 5.31
N ALA A 136 -21.20 0.85 5.73
CA ALA A 136 -21.64 0.84 7.13
C ALA A 136 -21.62 -0.56 7.77
N GLU A 137 -21.72 -1.63 6.98
CA GLU A 137 -21.69 -3.03 7.42
C GLU A 137 -20.30 -3.53 7.86
N PHE A 138 -19.22 -2.88 7.42
CA PHE A 138 -17.83 -3.25 7.76
C PHE A 138 -17.24 -2.48 8.94
N GLN A 139 -18.00 -1.56 9.53
CA GLN A 139 -17.71 -1.06 10.87
C GLN A 139 -18.02 -2.19 11.86
N GLY A 140 -17.04 -3.09 12.01
CA GLY A 140 -17.16 -4.30 12.80
C GLY A 140 -17.88 -4.05 14.12
N LYS A 141 -18.86 -4.91 14.38
CA LYS A 141 -19.38 -5.33 15.70
C LYS A 141 -18.42 -4.93 16.84
N LYS A 142 -18.48 -3.68 17.28
CA LYS A 142 -17.91 -3.22 18.53
C LYS A 142 -19.08 -2.87 19.41
N GLY A 143 -19.28 -3.70 20.43
CA GLY A 143 -20.26 -3.46 21.49
C GLY A 143 -21.48 -4.36 21.38
N VAL A 144 -21.34 -5.59 21.88
CA VAL A 144 -22.43 -6.17 22.68
C VAL A 144 -22.83 -5.09 23.69
N LYS A 145 -24.03 -4.52 23.53
CA LYS A 145 -24.62 -3.66 24.57
C LYS A 145 -24.64 -4.49 25.85
N PRO A 146 -24.10 -4.03 26.99
CA PRO A 146 -24.42 -4.69 28.24
C PRO A 146 -25.94 -4.62 28.38
N ILE A 147 -26.56 -5.78 28.55
CA ILE A 147 -27.96 -5.91 28.95
C ILE A 147 -28.04 -5.22 30.32
N LEU A 148 -28.35 -3.93 30.31
CA LEU A 148 -28.72 -3.21 31.51
C LEU A 148 -30.11 -3.75 31.87
N GLY A 149 -30.13 -4.68 32.82
CA GLY A 149 -31.34 -5.28 33.34
C GLY A 149 -32.36 -4.20 33.67
N LYS A 150 -33.52 -4.27 33.01
CA LYS A 150 -34.73 -3.59 33.45
C LYS A 150 -34.98 -4.06 34.88
N LYS A 151 -34.62 -3.25 35.88
CA LYS A 151 -35.20 -3.34 37.21
C LYS A 151 -36.70 -3.10 37.02
N ARG A 152 -37.47 -4.18 37.00
CA ARG A 152 -38.93 -4.14 37.14
C ARG A 152 -39.19 -3.45 38.48
N LYS A 153 -39.68 -2.21 38.40
CA LYS A 153 -40.26 -1.51 39.53
C LYS A 153 -41.55 -2.27 39.85
N LEU A 154 -41.48 -3.12 40.87
CA LEU A 154 -42.63 -3.83 41.40
C LEU A 154 -43.52 -2.76 42.05
N GLU A 155 -44.58 -2.35 41.35
CA GLU A 155 -45.68 -1.59 41.94
C GLU A 155 -46.38 -2.50 42.94
N ASN A 156 -46.11 -2.29 44.23
CA ASN A 156 -46.95 -2.80 45.30
C ASN A 156 -48.18 -1.89 45.40
N GLN A 157 -49.24 -2.33 44.75
CA GLN A 157 -50.58 -1.77 44.85
C GLN A 157 -51.16 -2.17 46.22
N VAL A 158 -51.01 -1.32 47.22
CA VAL A 158 -51.74 -1.48 48.49
C VAL A 158 -53.15 -0.92 48.29
N LEU A 159 -54.07 -1.86 48.13
CA LEU A 159 -55.51 -1.68 48.14
C LEU A 159 -55.95 -1.47 49.60
N CYS A 160 -56.19 -0.22 50.02
CA CYS A 160 -57.00 0.06 51.20
C CYS A 160 -58.40 0.50 50.74
N LYS A 161 -59.32 -0.45 50.69
CA LYS A 161 -60.77 -0.21 50.79
C LYS A 161 -61.23 -0.71 52.17
N ALA A 162 -61.77 0.19 52.97
CA ALA A 162 -62.73 -0.06 54.05
C ALA A 162 -63.59 1.21 54.11
N VAL A 163 -64.77 1.22 53.47
CA VAL A 163 -66.08 0.84 54.00
C VAL A 163 -66.51 1.72 55.18
N THR A 164 -67.41 2.64 54.83
CA THR A 164 -68.48 3.34 55.57
C THR A 164 -68.74 3.01 57.04
N SER A 165 -68.99 4.07 57.81
CA SER A 165 -70.27 4.31 58.48
C SER A 165 -70.53 5.81 58.65
#